data_AF-A0A5S3UAF4-F1
#
_entry.id   AF-A0A5S3UAF4-F1
#
_cell.length_a   1.000
_cell.length_b   1.000
_cell.length_c   1.000
_cell.angle_alpha   90.00
_cell.angle_beta   90.00
_cell.angle_gamma   90.00
#
_symmetry.space_group_name_H-M   'P 1'
#
loop_
_entity.id
_entity.type
_entity.pdbx_description
1 polymer ?
#
loop_
_entity_poly.entity_id
_entity_poly.type
_entity_poly.pdbx_seq_one_letter_code
_entity_poly.pdbx_strand_id
1 'polypeptide(L)'
;MLSKFTVKSTLAEKLTKNSFVAIEPIYSDKTIEYLNTKFDQLFLQQNQSRRYVDALDMLDLGVLYDVFNPSLISLIYKLMPNPILYHCHSYEIDGKSQKSHIAGDNFLDGWHRDIDCIHDFEKGGIQHISLFVYLTDVGANDGAFEVCTKKLGYLPRLFKSSKFYSITGKRGHSFLFNRTAFHRASPNKNNNYRRVLKISFQDKNTSSIKLNEKIKSHKKRFNLQKVRDSVPKENVIIRSSRIQIISAPLMVKR
;
A
#
# COMPACT_ATOMS: atom_id res chain seq x y z
N MET A 1 -45.31 -1.30 4.59
CA MET A 1 -44.15 -2.21 4.58
C MET A 1 -43.02 -1.46 3.88
N LEU A 2 -42.17 -0.74 4.63
CA LEU A 2 -41.11 0.10 4.06
C LEU A 2 -39.96 -0.80 3.57
N SER A 3 -39.73 -0.81 2.26
CA SER A 3 -38.60 -1.48 1.65
C SER A 3 -37.31 -0.92 2.25
N LYS A 4 -36.53 -1.76 2.93
CA LYS A 4 -35.17 -1.43 3.37
C LYS A 4 -34.34 -1.12 2.12
N PHE A 5 -34.17 0.16 1.80
CA PHE A 5 -33.13 0.59 0.87
C PHE A 5 -31.79 0.27 1.52
N THR A 6 -31.22 -0.88 1.15
CA THR A 6 -29.87 -1.23 1.53
C THR A 6 -28.93 -0.33 0.72
N VAL A 7 -28.54 0.81 1.27
CA VAL A 7 -27.48 1.65 0.70
C VAL A 7 -26.23 0.77 0.59
N LYS A 8 -25.82 0.43 -0.64
CA LYS A 8 -24.57 -0.31 -0.87
C LYS A 8 -23.43 0.56 -0.35
N SER A 9 -22.72 0.07 0.66
CA SER A 9 -21.60 0.81 1.23
C SER A 9 -20.49 1.05 0.19
N THR A 10 -19.93 2.25 0.21
CA THR A 10 -18.83 2.64 -0.68
C THR A 10 -17.56 1.84 -0.36
N LEU A 11 -16.61 1.76 -1.30
CA LEU A 11 -15.35 1.04 -1.08
C LEU A 11 -14.55 1.65 0.10
N ALA A 12 -14.58 2.97 0.24
CA ALA A 12 -13.95 3.70 1.33
C ALA A 12 -14.60 3.37 2.70
N GLU A 13 -15.93 3.26 2.77
CA GLU A 13 -16.63 2.85 3.98
C GLU A 13 -16.27 1.41 4.39
N LYS A 14 -16.24 0.48 3.43
CA LYS A 14 -15.82 -0.91 3.67
C LYS A 14 -14.38 -0.96 4.19
N LEU A 15 -13.48 -0.21 3.58
CA LEU A 15 -12.08 -0.16 3.99
C LEU A 15 -11.91 0.47 5.37
N THR A 16 -12.68 1.50 5.70
CA THR A 16 -12.69 2.12 7.03
C THR A 16 -13.22 1.16 8.10
N LYS A 17 -14.29 0.42 7.79
CA LYS A 17 -14.93 -0.51 8.72
C LYS A 17 -14.09 -1.78 8.95
N ASN A 18 -13.57 -2.36 7.88
CA ASN A 18 -12.93 -3.67 7.91
C ASN A 18 -11.41 -3.61 7.90
N SER A 19 -10.80 -2.44 7.78
CA SER A 19 -9.35 -2.23 7.64
C SER A 19 -8.69 -2.87 6.42
N PHE A 20 -9.38 -3.78 5.74
CA PHE A 20 -8.98 -4.35 4.46
C PHE A 20 -10.20 -4.56 3.56
N VAL A 21 -9.96 -4.56 2.25
CA VAL A 21 -10.95 -4.97 1.25
C VAL A 21 -10.23 -5.64 0.09
N ALA A 22 -10.58 -6.90 -0.20
CA ALA A 22 -10.17 -7.55 -1.44
C ALA A 22 -10.85 -6.86 -2.63
N ILE A 23 -10.11 -6.70 -3.72
CA ILE A 23 -10.58 -6.03 -4.94
C ILE A 23 -10.30 -6.91 -6.15
N GLU A 24 -10.92 -6.58 -7.27
CA GLU A 24 -10.57 -7.20 -8.55
C GLU A 24 -9.08 -6.96 -8.87
N PRO A 25 -8.41 -7.94 -9.51
CA PRO A 25 -7.01 -7.79 -9.92
C PRO A 25 -6.77 -6.51 -10.73
N ILE A 26 -5.80 -5.71 -10.29
CA ILE A 26 -5.44 -4.45 -10.96
C ILE A 26 -4.53 -4.66 -12.16
N TYR A 27 -3.85 -5.81 -12.21
CA TYR A 27 -2.90 -6.18 -13.25
C TYR A 27 -3.30 -7.52 -13.86
N SER A 28 -3.09 -7.65 -15.16
CA SER A 28 -3.20 -8.93 -15.85
C SER A 28 -2.09 -9.89 -15.41
N ASP A 29 -2.31 -11.19 -15.57
CA ASP A 29 -1.28 -12.20 -15.30
C ASP A 29 -0.01 -11.95 -16.13
N LYS A 30 -0.17 -11.55 -17.40
CA LYS A 30 0.95 -11.15 -18.29
C LYS A 30 1.75 -9.97 -17.72
N THR A 31 1.07 -8.96 -17.17
CA THR A 31 1.73 -7.81 -16.53
C THR A 31 2.51 -8.25 -15.31
N ILE A 32 1.94 -9.14 -14.49
CA ILE A 32 2.60 -9.63 -13.28
C ILE A 32 3.83 -10.47 -13.63
N GLU A 33 3.73 -11.35 -14.62
CA GLU A 33 4.86 -12.11 -15.13
C GLU A 33 5.98 -11.18 -15.60
N TYR A 34 5.63 -10.19 -16.44
CA TYR A 34 6.58 -9.20 -16.93
C TYR A 34 7.29 -8.45 -15.79
N LEU A 35 6.54 -7.99 -14.77
CA LEU A 35 7.11 -7.34 -13.60
C LEU A 35 8.05 -8.27 -12.83
N ASN A 36 7.66 -9.52 -12.59
CA ASN A 36 8.52 -10.50 -11.92
C ASN A 36 9.84 -10.70 -12.66
N THR A 37 9.79 -10.91 -13.98
CA THR A 37 10.99 -11.09 -14.80
C THR A 37 11.91 -9.88 -14.72
N LYS A 38 11.35 -8.66 -14.73
CA LYS A 38 12.13 -7.42 -14.60
C LYS A 38 12.76 -7.26 -13.21
N PHE A 39 12.11 -7.77 -12.17
CA PHE A 39 12.58 -7.68 -10.79
C PHE A 39 13.59 -8.76 -10.41
N ASP A 40 13.61 -9.90 -11.11
CA ASP A 40 14.45 -11.06 -10.74
C ASP A 40 15.93 -10.70 -10.54
N GLN A 41 16.53 -9.96 -11.47
CA GLN A 41 17.94 -9.61 -11.37
C GLN A 41 18.25 -8.75 -10.14
N LEU A 42 17.36 -7.81 -9.81
CA LEU A 42 17.54 -6.96 -8.63
C LEU A 42 17.38 -7.75 -7.33
N PHE A 43 16.44 -8.71 -7.28
CA PHE A 43 16.31 -9.59 -6.12
C PHE A 43 17.53 -10.53 -5.97
N LEU A 44 18.08 -11.06 -7.06
CA LEU A 44 19.24 -11.96 -7.02
C LEU A 44 20.53 -11.27 -6.56
N GLN A 45 20.65 -9.95 -6.73
CA GLN A 45 21.82 -9.17 -6.30
C GLN A 45 21.82 -8.84 -4.79
N GLN A 46 20.74 -9.17 -4.09
CA GLN A 46 20.56 -8.89 -2.67
C GLN A 46 20.71 -10.18 -1.85
N ASN A 47 21.49 -10.12 -0.77
CA ASN A 47 21.79 -11.29 0.08
C ASN A 47 20.95 -11.34 1.37
N GLN A 48 20.01 -10.41 1.53
CA GLN A 48 19.15 -10.32 2.71
C GLN A 48 17.93 -11.23 2.57
N SER A 49 17.38 -11.69 3.69
CA SER A 49 16.14 -12.50 3.72
C SER A 49 14.90 -11.76 3.22
N ARG A 50 14.98 -10.43 3.18
CA ARG A 50 14.00 -9.56 2.54
C ARG A 50 14.71 -8.67 1.54
N ARG A 51 14.27 -8.75 0.29
CA ARG A 51 14.87 -8.07 -0.85
C ARG A 51 13.86 -7.13 -1.46
N TYR A 52 14.32 -6.04 -2.04
CA TYR A 52 13.46 -4.94 -2.47
C TYR A 52 13.76 -4.51 -3.89
N VAL A 53 12.72 -4.10 -4.59
CA VAL A 53 12.80 -3.25 -5.77
C VAL A 53 12.03 -1.98 -5.42
N ASP A 54 12.72 -0.84 -5.34
CA ASP A 54 12.08 0.42 -4.99
C ASP A 54 11.53 1.18 -6.21
N ALA A 55 10.96 2.36 -5.98
CA ALA A 55 10.33 3.14 -7.04
C ALA A 55 11.33 3.65 -8.10
N LEU A 56 12.58 3.92 -7.71
CA LEU A 56 13.62 4.35 -8.65
C LEU A 56 14.10 3.15 -9.46
N ASP A 57 14.28 1.99 -8.83
CA ASP A 57 14.58 0.76 -9.56
C ASP A 57 13.49 0.45 -10.61
N MET A 58 12.22 0.62 -10.27
CA MET A 58 11.09 0.45 -11.21
C MET A 58 11.10 1.48 -12.35
N LEU A 59 11.54 2.71 -12.07
CA LEU A 59 11.70 3.76 -13.08
C LEU A 59 12.82 3.40 -14.05
N ASP A 60 13.98 2.99 -13.53
CA ASP A 60 15.17 2.64 -14.31
C ASP A 60 14.94 1.38 -15.16
N LEU A 61 14.14 0.43 -14.66
CA LEU A 61 13.67 -0.73 -15.43
C LEU A 61 12.62 -0.39 -16.49
N GLY A 62 12.08 0.83 -16.49
CA GLY A 62 11.05 1.29 -17.42
C GLY A 62 9.66 0.70 -17.15
N VAL A 63 9.41 0.15 -15.96
CA VAL A 63 8.14 -0.54 -15.62
C VAL A 63 7.16 0.31 -14.81
N LEU A 64 7.55 1.54 -14.47
CA LEU A 64 6.71 2.42 -13.65
C LEU A 64 5.33 2.68 -14.29
N TYR A 65 5.25 2.69 -15.63
CA TYR A 65 3.99 2.84 -16.36
C TYR A 65 3.06 1.65 -16.28
N ASP A 66 3.63 0.44 -16.24
CA ASP A 66 2.86 -0.78 -16.05
C ASP A 66 2.25 -0.84 -14.65
N VAL A 67 2.99 -0.33 -13.65
CA VAL A 67 2.55 -0.19 -12.26
C VAL A 67 1.48 0.91 -12.14
N PHE A 68 1.74 2.12 -12.62
CA PHE A 68 0.81 3.25 -12.52
C PHE A 68 -0.18 3.32 -13.69
N ASN A 69 -0.91 2.23 -13.90
CA ASN A 69 -1.90 2.13 -14.98
C ASN A 69 -3.23 2.87 -14.66
N PRO A 70 -4.10 3.12 -15.66
CA PRO A 70 -5.36 3.82 -15.46
C PRO A 70 -6.30 3.18 -14.43
N SER A 71 -6.30 1.85 -14.29
CA SER A 71 -7.11 1.14 -13.31
C SER A 71 -6.70 1.47 -11.88
N LEU A 72 -5.38 1.47 -11.60
CA LEU A 72 -4.85 1.89 -10.31
C LEU A 72 -5.20 3.36 -10.04
N ILE A 73 -4.94 4.25 -10.99
CA ILE A 73 -5.18 5.69 -10.81
C ILE A 73 -6.67 5.95 -10.53
N SER A 74 -7.57 5.33 -11.29
CA SER A 74 -9.02 5.43 -11.07
C SER A 74 -9.44 4.91 -9.70
N LEU A 75 -8.90 3.77 -9.27
CA LEU A 75 -9.19 3.21 -7.95
C LEU A 75 -8.80 4.17 -6.82
N ILE A 76 -7.61 4.76 -6.90
CA ILE A 76 -7.09 5.61 -5.83
C ILE A 76 -7.88 6.92 -5.73
N TYR A 77 -8.18 7.57 -6.85
CA TYR A 77 -9.00 8.79 -6.83
C TYR A 77 -10.45 8.55 -6.36
N LYS A 78 -10.99 7.34 -6.51
CA LYS A 78 -12.28 6.96 -5.90
C LYS A 78 -12.23 6.83 -4.38
N LEU A 79 -11.05 6.55 -3.82
CA LEU A 79 -10.85 6.29 -2.39
C LEU A 79 -10.35 7.51 -1.62
N MET A 80 -9.51 8.30 -2.26
CA MET A 80 -8.76 9.39 -1.68
C MET A 80 -8.72 10.55 -2.69
N PRO A 81 -9.46 11.64 -2.45
CA PRO A 81 -9.58 12.73 -3.42
C PRO A 81 -8.26 13.46 -3.72
N ASN A 82 -7.37 13.56 -2.72
CA ASN A 82 -6.09 14.26 -2.84
C ASN A 82 -4.91 13.32 -2.51
N PRO A 83 -4.66 12.29 -3.32
CA PRO A 83 -3.65 11.29 -3.01
C PRO A 83 -2.24 11.83 -3.26
N ILE A 84 -1.33 11.54 -2.35
CA ILE A 84 0.12 11.71 -2.50
C ILE A 84 0.73 10.31 -2.51
N LEU A 85 1.63 10.03 -3.46
CA LEU A 85 2.38 8.79 -3.45
C LEU A 85 3.31 8.77 -2.25
N TYR A 86 3.09 7.80 -1.37
CA TYR A 86 3.82 7.66 -0.13
C TYR A 86 4.96 6.65 -0.26
N HIS A 87 4.65 5.43 -0.71
CA HIS A 87 5.63 4.38 -0.99
C HIS A 87 5.25 3.64 -2.28
N CYS A 88 6.24 3.23 -3.06
CA CYS A 88 6.07 2.25 -4.14
C CYS A 88 7.29 1.34 -4.11
N HIS A 89 7.08 0.05 -3.88
CA HIS A 89 8.14 -0.94 -3.90
C HIS A 89 7.56 -2.33 -4.10
N SER A 90 8.35 -3.21 -4.69
CA SER A 90 8.17 -4.64 -4.60
C SER A 90 9.13 -5.19 -3.56
N TYR A 91 8.74 -6.29 -2.91
CA TYR A 91 9.64 -7.01 -2.04
C TYR A 91 9.45 -8.51 -2.16
N GLU A 92 10.57 -9.23 -2.07
CA GLU A 92 10.66 -10.68 -1.99
C GLU A 92 11.07 -11.08 -0.57
N ILE A 93 10.42 -12.10 -0.03
CA ILE A 93 10.70 -12.64 1.30
C ILE A 93 10.99 -14.13 1.16
N ASP A 94 12.08 -14.55 1.78
CA ASP A 94 12.51 -15.94 1.82
C ASP A 94 11.45 -16.87 2.42
N GLY A 95 11.43 -18.10 1.90
CA GLY A 95 10.75 -19.22 2.52
C GLY A 95 11.48 -19.75 3.76
N LYS A 96 10.94 -20.81 4.36
CA LYS A 96 11.51 -21.55 5.50
C LYS A 96 11.80 -20.69 6.74
N SER A 97 11.15 -19.54 6.87
CA SER A 97 11.24 -18.69 8.05
C SER A 97 10.20 -19.07 9.10
N GLN A 98 10.67 -19.33 10.33
CA GLN A 98 9.80 -19.58 11.49
C GLN A 98 9.28 -18.29 12.13
N LYS A 99 9.89 -17.14 11.83
CA LYS A 99 9.54 -15.84 12.40
C LYS A 99 8.99 -14.90 11.33
N SER A 100 8.21 -13.91 11.78
CA SER A 100 7.85 -12.78 10.93
C SER A 100 9.13 -12.02 10.53
N HIS A 101 9.18 -11.55 9.30
CA HIS A 101 10.30 -10.74 8.81
C HIS A 101 10.24 -9.28 9.27
N ILE A 102 9.13 -8.86 9.89
CA ILE A 102 9.02 -7.52 10.46
C ILE A 102 9.64 -7.55 11.85
N ALA A 103 10.80 -6.89 11.98
CA ALA A 103 11.56 -6.66 13.22
C ALA A 103 11.36 -7.80 14.23
N GLY A 104 12.08 -8.90 14.01
CA GLY A 104 12.00 -10.16 14.76
C GLY A 104 12.26 -10.09 16.27
N ASP A 105 12.30 -8.89 16.85
CA ASP A 105 12.52 -8.57 18.26
C ASP A 105 11.39 -7.75 18.89
N ASN A 106 10.29 -7.46 18.17
CA ASN A 106 9.11 -6.95 18.86
C ASN A 106 8.46 -8.10 19.67
N PHE A 107 8.08 -7.84 20.92
CA PHE A 107 7.42 -8.84 21.80
C PHE A 107 6.02 -9.27 21.30
N LEU A 108 5.67 -8.96 20.05
CA LEU A 108 4.35 -9.08 19.44
C LEU A 108 4.38 -9.88 18.14
N ASP A 109 5.39 -10.73 17.90
CA ASP A 109 5.49 -11.62 16.74
C ASP A 109 5.25 -10.92 15.39
N GLY A 110 5.88 -9.76 15.22
CA GLY A 110 5.82 -8.92 14.02
C GLY A 110 4.57 -8.06 13.90
N TRP A 111 3.62 -8.15 14.84
CA TRP A 111 2.45 -7.30 14.84
C TRP A 111 2.78 -5.85 15.23
N HIS A 112 2.29 -4.90 14.43
CA HIS A 112 2.58 -3.48 14.62
C HIS A 112 1.50 -2.59 13.98
N ARG A 113 1.62 -1.29 14.23
CA ARG A 113 1.00 -0.23 13.42
C ARG A 113 2.11 0.55 12.74
N ASP A 114 1.78 1.09 11.58
CA ASP A 114 2.66 2.01 10.87
C ASP A 114 2.84 3.29 11.70
N ILE A 115 4.08 3.56 12.11
CA ILE A 115 4.44 4.67 13.02
C ILE A 115 4.19 6.06 12.40
N ASP A 116 4.13 6.12 11.07
CA ASP A 116 3.89 7.31 10.27
C ASP A 116 2.41 7.68 10.14
N CYS A 117 1.50 6.83 10.63
CA CYS A 117 0.07 7.11 10.66
C CYS A 117 -0.34 7.85 11.94
N ILE A 118 -1.33 8.74 11.83
CA ILE A 118 -1.93 9.39 13.01
C ILE A 118 -2.95 8.41 13.59
N HIS A 119 -2.65 7.85 14.76
CA HIS A 119 -3.50 6.90 15.48
C HIS A 119 -4.50 7.59 16.40
N ASP A 120 -5.09 8.67 15.91
CA ASP A 120 -6.12 9.42 16.63
C ASP A 120 -7.47 8.75 16.36
N PHE A 121 -8.08 8.21 17.43
CA PHE A 121 -9.36 7.47 17.33
C PHE A 121 -10.56 8.38 17.07
N GLU A 122 -10.40 9.70 17.28
CA GLU A 122 -11.47 10.68 17.11
C GLU A 122 -11.48 11.29 15.71
N LYS A 123 -10.34 11.29 15.02
CA LYS A 123 -10.27 11.71 13.61
C LYS A 123 -10.78 10.62 12.68
N GLY A 124 -11.99 10.83 12.17
CA GLY A 124 -12.57 10.01 11.10
C GLY A 124 -11.85 10.19 9.75
N GLY A 125 -12.06 9.24 8.85
CA GLY A 125 -11.54 9.27 7.48
C GLY A 125 -10.29 8.41 7.24
N ILE A 126 -9.96 8.20 5.97
CA ILE A 126 -8.79 7.40 5.57
C ILE A 126 -7.60 8.34 5.33
N GLN A 127 -6.58 8.20 6.18
CA GLN A 127 -5.35 8.99 6.06
C GLN A 127 -4.35 8.37 5.09
N HIS A 128 -4.26 7.04 5.11
CA HIS A 128 -3.31 6.30 4.31
C HIS A 128 -3.92 4.97 3.84
N ILE A 129 -3.68 4.66 2.58
CA ILE A 129 -4.09 3.39 1.95
C ILE A 129 -2.85 2.71 1.42
N SER A 130 -2.77 1.39 1.55
CA SER A 130 -1.87 0.57 0.72
C SER A 130 -2.68 -0.34 -0.17
N LEU A 131 -2.34 -0.38 -1.45
CA LEU A 131 -2.63 -1.49 -2.33
C LEU A 131 -1.51 -2.53 -2.17
N PHE A 132 -1.92 -3.77 -1.96
CA PHE A 132 -1.07 -4.95 -2.04
C PHE A 132 -1.49 -5.75 -3.26
N VAL A 133 -0.52 -6.18 -4.05
CA VAL A 133 -0.70 -7.16 -5.12
C VAL A 133 0.29 -8.30 -4.91
N TYR A 134 -0.21 -9.52 -4.86
CA TYR A 134 0.62 -10.71 -4.79
C TYR A 134 1.21 -11.01 -6.17
N LEU A 135 2.54 -11.04 -6.26
CA LEU A 135 3.25 -11.38 -7.51
C LEU A 135 3.59 -12.88 -7.58
N THR A 136 3.39 -13.60 -6.47
CA THR A 136 3.43 -15.06 -6.36
C THR A 136 2.11 -15.56 -5.76
N ASP A 137 1.84 -16.86 -5.85
CA ASP A 137 0.80 -17.48 -5.03
C ASP A 137 1.12 -17.33 -3.53
N VAL A 138 0.09 -17.08 -2.72
CA VAL A 138 0.19 -16.96 -1.26
C VAL A 138 -0.94 -17.77 -0.63
N GLY A 139 -0.60 -18.96 -0.14
CA GLY A 139 -1.48 -19.84 0.60
C GLY A 139 -1.27 -19.76 2.10
N ALA A 140 -1.77 -20.79 2.79
CA ALA A 140 -1.50 -20.98 4.21
C ALA A 140 0.01 -21.22 4.42
N ASN A 141 0.58 -20.53 5.41
CA ASN A 141 2.01 -20.58 5.75
C ASN A 141 3.00 -19.96 4.75
N ASP A 142 2.53 -19.32 3.67
CA ASP A 142 3.38 -18.57 2.73
C ASP A 142 3.68 -17.13 3.22
N GLY A 143 3.58 -16.89 4.52
CA GLY A 143 3.82 -15.57 5.12
C GLY A 143 2.79 -14.51 4.75
N ALA A 144 1.53 -14.90 4.56
CA ALA A 144 0.39 -14.03 4.23
C ALA A 144 0.33 -12.74 5.08
N PHE A 145 -0.20 -11.68 4.48
CA PHE A 145 -0.51 -10.45 5.21
C PHE A 145 -1.66 -10.72 6.18
N GLU A 146 -1.48 -10.33 7.44
CA GLU A 146 -2.49 -10.48 8.48
C GLU A 146 -2.90 -9.11 9.02
N VAL A 147 -4.20 -8.92 9.22
CA VAL A 147 -4.78 -7.67 9.71
C VAL A 147 -5.78 -7.92 10.81
N CYS A 148 -5.73 -7.10 11.85
CA CYS A 148 -6.74 -7.08 12.90
C CYS A 148 -7.72 -5.92 12.65
N THR A 149 -9.02 -6.22 12.69
CA THR A 149 -10.09 -5.23 12.48
C THR A 149 -10.50 -4.50 13.75
N LYS A 150 -9.95 -4.90 14.89
CA LYS A 150 -10.22 -4.26 16.17
C LYS A 150 -9.49 -2.92 16.22
N LYS A 151 -10.26 -1.84 16.44
CA LYS A 151 -9.73 -0.55 16.89
C LYS A 151 -9.15 -0.76 18.28
N LEU A 152 -7.86 -1.09 18.37
CA LEU A 152 -7.19 -1.26 19.66
C LEU A 152 -6.83 0.11 20.21
N GLY A 153 -7.30 0.42 21.42
CA GLY A 153 -6.73 1.48 22.25
C GLY A 153 -5.26 1.19 22.58
N TYR A 154 -4.60 2.16 23.20
CA TYR A 154 -3.17 2.09 23.57
C TYR A 154 -2.89 0.86 24.47
N LEU A 155 -2.47 -0.26 23.86
CA LEU A 155 -1.58 -1.33 24.34
C LEU A 155 -2.01 -2.72 23.81
N PRO A 156 -1.05 -3.65 23.59
CA PRO A 156 -1.27 -4.92 22.88
C PRO A 156 -1.87 -6.05 23.75
N ARG A 157 -2.40 -5.74 24.95
CA ARG A 157 -2.84 -6.75 25.95
C ARG A 157 -4.01 -7.65 25.52
N LEU A 158 -4.53 -7.58 24.29
CA LEU A 158 -5.80 -8.19 23.91
C LEU A 158 -5.81 -8.95 22.56
N PHE A 159 -4.69 -9.52 22.10
CA PHE A 159 -4.74 -10.42 20.92
C PHE A 159 -5.46 -11.75 21.19
N LYS A 160 -5.52 -12.22 22.45
CA LYS A 160 -6.12 -13.53 22.80
C LYS A 160 -7.58 -13.70 22.36
N SER A 161 -8.34 -12.61 22.16
CA SER A 161 -9.72 -12.63 21.68
C SER A 161 -9.95 -11.84 20.39
N SER A 162 -8.87 -11.40 19.73
CA SER A 162 -8.98 -10.57 18.53
C SER A 162 -9.09 -11.44 17.28
N LYS A 163 -10.15 -11.23 16.49
CA LYS A 163 -10.24 -11.80 15.14
C LYS A 163 -9.21 -11.10 14.26
N PHE A 164 -8.37 -11.89 13.61
CA PHE A 164 -7.50 -11.43 12.55
C PHE A 164 -7.84 -12.17 11.26
N TYR A 165 -7.55 -11.53 10.14
CA TYR A 165 -7.77 -12.07 8.81
C TYR A 165 -6.41 -12.30 8.18
N SER A 166 -6.17 -13.52 7.72
CA SER A 166 -5.02 -13.86 6.90
C SER A 166 -5.44 -13.76 5.43
N ILE A 167 -4.76 -12.90 4.68
CA ILE A 167 -5.12 -12.59 3.31
C ILE A 167 -4.29 -13.50 2.41
N THR A 168 -4.92 -14.56 1.89
CA THR A 168 -4.35 -15.51 0.94
C THR A 168 -4.94 -15.28 -0.44
N GLY A 169 -4.23 -15.71 -1.48
CA GLY A 169 -4.69 -15.55 -2.85
C GLY A 169 -3.66 -16.05 -3.85
N LYS A 170 -4.14 -16.29 -5.06
CA LYS A 170 -3.28 -16.60 -6.21
C LYS A 170 -2.50 -15.36 -6.65
N ARG A 171 -1.48 -15.56 -7.47
CA ARG A 171 -0.79 -14.49 -8.20
C ARG A 171 -1.82 -13.54 -8.84
N GLY A 172 -1.62 -12.25 -8.64
CA GLY A 172 -2.51 -11.17 -9.06
C GLY A 172 -3.62 -10.80 -8.07
N HIS A 173 -3.82 -11.59 -7.01
CA HIS A 173 -4.72 -11.21 -5.93
C HIS A 173 -4.33 -9.84 -5.38
N SER A 174 -5.32 -8.96 -5.36
CA SER A 174 -5.15 -7.54 -5.04
C SER A 174 -6.07 -7.15 -3.89
N PHE A 175 -5.55 -6.40 -2.92
CA PHE A 175 -6.35 -5.92 -1.79
C PHE A 175 -5.88 -4.57 -1.29
N LEU A 176 -6.83 -3.80 -0.77
CA LEU A 176 -6.59 -2.53 -0.12
C LEU A 176 -6.47 -2.74 1.39
N PHE A 177 -5.61 -1.93 2.00
CA PHE A 177 -5.33 -1.93 3.42
C PHE A 177 -5.34 -0.51 3.98
N ASN A 178 -6.09 -0.27 5.04
CA ASN A 178 -6.04 0.97 5.81
C ASN A 178 -4.86 0.90 6.79
N ARG A 179 -3.83 1.72 6.56
CA ARG A 179 -2.54 1.61 7.27
C ARG A 179 -2.60 1.91 8.77
N THR A 180 -3.70 2.47 9.25
CA THR A 180 -3.91 2.70 10.70
C THR A 180 -4.17 1.42 11.48
N ALA A 181 -4.52 0.33 10.80
CA ALA A 181 -4.86 -0.93 11.45
C ALA A 181 -3.63 -1.73 11.88
N PHE A 182 -3.81 -2.54 12.93
CA PHE A 182 -2.79 -3.47 13.39
C PHE A 182 -2.61 -4.57 12.37
N HIS A 183 -1.37 -4.83 11.98
CA HIS A 183 -1.08 -5.79 10.94
C HIS A 183 0.29 -6.43 11.13
N ARG A 184 0.52 -7.51 10.40
CA ARG A 184 1.84 -8.13 10.23
C ARG A 184 1.92 -8.86 8.90
N ALA A 185 3.10 -9.34 8.58
CA ALA A 185 3.23 -10.53 7.76
C ALA A 185 3.41 -11.74 8.69
N SER A 186 2.66 -12.81 8.45
CA SER A 186 2.90 -14.07 9.14
C SER A 186 4.27 -14.66 8.72
N PRO A 187 4.82 -15.62 9.48
CA PRO A 187 6.01 -16.36 9.06
C PRO A 187 5.80 -17.09 7.72
N ASN A 188 6.78 -17.01 6.83
CA ASN A 188 6.80 -17.76 5.57
C ASN A 188 7.50 -19.10 5.77
N LYS A 189 6.74 -20.11 6.20
CA LYS A 189 7.29 -21.42 6.61
C LYS A 189 7.49 -22.37 5.43
N ASN A 190 6.80 -22.14 4.31
CA ASN A 190 6.94 -22.94 3.11
C ASN A 190 8.24 -22.62 2.37
N ASN A 191 8.60 -23.43 1.37
CA ASN A 191 9.87 -23.28 0.65
C ASN A 191 9.89 -22.11 -0.34
N ASN A 192 8.72 -21.60 -0.73
CA ASN A 192 8.60 -20.62 -1.79
C ASN A 192 8.87 -19.20 -1.30
N TYR A 193 9.47 -18.39 -2.16
CA TYR A 193 9.53 -16.95 -1.95
C TYR A 193 8.13 -16.35 -2.04
N ARG A 194 7.84 -15.37 -1.17
CA ARG A 194 6.65 -14.52 -1.33
C ARG A 194 7.06 -13.19 -1.93
N ARG A 195 6.46 -12.85 -3.08
CA ARG A 195 6.62 -11.53 -3.71
C ARG A 195 5.35 -10.70 -3.62
N VAL A 196 5.54 -9.42 -3.31
CA VAL A 196 4.44 -8.45 -3.20
C VAL A 196 4.85 -7.17 -3.89
N LEU A 197 3.94 -6.58 -4.65
CA LEU A 197 3.99 -5.16 -5.04
C LEU A 197 3.12 -4.37 -4.06
N LYS A 198 3.72 -3.41 -3.36
CA LYS A 198 3.04 -2.53 -2.41
C LYS A 198 3.11 -1.09 -2.87
N ILE A 199 1.95 -0.46 -2.99
CA ILE A 199 1.81 0.94 -3.37
C ILE A 199 0.99 1.63 -2.30
N SER A 200 1.57 2.61 -1.62
CA SER A 200 0.93 3.34 -0.53
C SER A 200 0.67 4.78 -0.92
N PHE A 201 -0.51 5.27 -0.58
CA PHE A 201 -0.93 6.65 -0.78
C PHE A 201 -1.29 7.29 0.56
N GLN A 202 -1.01 8.59 0.68
CA GLN A 202 -1.33 9.42 1.82
C GLN A 202 -2.26 10.55 1.37
N ASP A 203 -3.29 10.87 2.15
CA ASP A 203 -4.10 12.06 1.87
C ASP A 203 -3.26 13.32 2.10
N LYS A 204 -3.30 14.26 1.15
CA LYS A 204 -2.52 15.50 1.19
C LYS A 204 -2.67 16.30 2.50
N ASN A 205 -3.84 16.23 3.14
CA ASN A 205 -4.12 16.97 4.37
C ASN A 205 -3.66 16.21 5.62
N THR A 206 -3.16 14.98 5.47
CA THR A 206 -2.56 14.24 6.59
C THR A 206 -1.18 14.80 6.90
N SER A 207 -1.01 15.30 8.13
CA SER A 207 0.28 15.75 8.64
C SER A 207 1.28 14.59 8.61
N SER A 208 2.41 14.76 7.91
CA SER A 208 3.51 13.80 7.98
C SER A 208 4.36 14.09 9.21
N ILE A 209 4.70 13.04 9.95
CA ILE A 209 5.69 13.13 11.02
C ILE A 209 7.03 13.51 10.39
N LYS A 210 7.60 14.65 10.79
CA LYS A 210 8.94 15.07 10.36
C LYS A 210 9.96 14.15 11.05
N LEU A 211 10.65 13.33 10.27
CA LEU A 211 11.73 12.47 10.77
C LEU A 211 13.06 13.24 10.67
N ASN A 212 13.84 13.25 11.76
CA ASN A 212 15.02 14.12 11.88
C ASN A 212 16.29 13.62 11.17
N GLU A 213 16.42 12.39 10.65
CA GLU A 213 17.65 11.93 9.94
C GLU A 213 17.45 10.82 8.89
N LYS A 214 18.50 10.62 8.05
CA LYS A 214 18.60 10.03 6.67
C LYS A 214 17.80 8.73 6.39
N ILE A 215 17.09 8.69 5.25
CA ILE A 215 15.97 7.75 4.99
C ILE A 215 16.03 7.05 3.55
N LYS A 216 16.69 5.90 3.29
CA LYS A 216 16.86 5.15 1.97
C LYS A 216 15.74 4.18 1.43
N SER A 217 14.96 4.50 0.40
CA SER A 217 13.56 4.00 0.12
C SER A 217 12.52 4.82 0.88
N HIS A 218 13.02 5.54 1.87
CA HIS A 218 12.27 6.05 2.98
C HIS A 218 12.34 7.61 3.07
N LYS A 219 12.81 8.39 2.07
CA LYS A 219 12.77 9.89 2.05
C LYS A 219 11.45 10.48 1.50
N LYS A 220 10.35 9.72 1.64
CA LYS A 220 8.98 10.15 2.03
C LYS A 220 8.44 11.51 1.51
N ARG A 221 7.99 11.52 0.25
CA ARG A 221 6.81 12.22 -0.34
C ARG A 221 7.08 12.49 -1.82
N PHE A 222 6.42 11.75 -2.70
CA PHE A 222 6.39 12.08 -4.13
C PHE A 222 4.98 12.57 -4.49
N ASN A 223 4.88 13.78 -5.05
CA ASN A 223 3.60 14.27 -5.58
C ASN A 223 3.30 13.47 -6.86
N LEU A 224 2.12 12.86 -6.97
CA LEU A 224 1.67 12.14 -8.17
C LEU A 224 1.70 13.04 -9.42
N GLN A 225 1.59 14.35 -9.28
CA GLN A 225 1.78 15.30 -10.39
C GLN A 225 3.21 15.26 -10.94
N LYS A 226 4.24 15.11 -10.09
CA LYS A 226 5.64 15.02 -10.56
C LYS A 226 5.92 13.71 -11.27
N VAL A 227 5.33 12.60 -10.81
CA VAL A 227 5.36 11.32 -11.52
C VAL A 227 4.58 11.40 -12.84
N ARG A 228 3.41 12.07 -12.83
CA ARG A 228 2.62 12.39 -14.04
C ARG A 228 3.39 13.27 -15.03
N ASP A 229 4.24 14.18 -14.56
CA ASP A 229 4.98 15.11 -15.41
C ASP A 229 6.28 14.48 -15.98
N SER A 230 6.78 13.37 -15.39
CA SER A 230 7.80 12.48 -16.01
C SER A 230 7.22 11.50 -17.04
N VAL A 231 5.89 11.41 -17.04
CA VAL A 231 4.92 11.04 -18.09
C VAL A 231 5.09 11.56 -19.52
N PRO A 232 5.60 10.83 -20.54
CA PRO A 232 5.44 11.31 -21.91
C PRO A 232 3.94 11.54 -22.18
N LYS A 233 3.58 12.78 -22.54
CA LYS A 233 2.20 13.29 -22.55
C LYS A 233 1.29 12.49 -23.50
N GLU A 234 1.89 11.83 -24.48
CA GLU A 234 1.26 10.91 -25.43
C GLU A 234 0.58 9.69 -24.79
N ASN A 235 0.91 9.32 -23.55
CA ASN A 235 0.35 8.14 -22.85
C ASN A 235 -0.74 8.48 -21.82
N VAL A 236 -1.09 9.76 -21.65
CA VAL A 236 -2.05 10.22 -20.64
C VAL A 236 -3.34 10.71 -21.30
N ILE A 237 -4.25 9.80 -21.65
CA ILE A 237 -5.65 10.17 -21.92
C ILE A 237 -6.37 10.28 -20.58
N ILE A 238 -6.18 11.40 -19.89
CA ILE A 238 -7.05 11.79 -18.78
C ILE A 238 -7.98 12.86 -19.30
N ARG A 239 -9.24 12.45 -19.56
CA ARG A 239 -10.34 13.39 -19.82
C ARG A 239 -10.48 14.30 -18.60
N SER A 240 -10.03 15.54 -18.75
CA SER A 240 -10.13 16.56 -17.71
C SER A 240 -11.56 17.09 -17.66
N SER A 241 -12.14 17.13 -16.46
CA SER A 241 -13.19 18.09 -16.14
C SER A 241 -12.77 18.88 -14.90
N ARG A 242 -12.29 20.09 -15.21
CA ARG A 242 -12.21 21.35 -14.43
C ARG A 242 -11.23 21.46 -13.25
N ILE A 243 -10.15 22.17 -13.59
CA ILE A 243 -9.44 23.15 -12.77
C ILE A 243 -10.42 24.16 -12.18
N GLN A 244 -10.22 24.55 -10.91
CA GLN A 244 -10.57 25.88 -10.44
C GLN A 244 -9.39 26.48 -9.66
N ILE A 245 -8.83 27.54 -10.24
CA ILE A 245 -7.87 28.46 -9.66
C ILE A 245 -8.66 29.39 -8.73
N ILE A 246 -8.16 29.61 -7.52
CA ILE A 246 -8.50 30.81 -6.74
C ILE A 246 -7.20 31.54 -6.44
N SER A 247 -7.04 32.65 -7.16
CA SER A 247 -6.12 33.77 -6.94
C SER A 247 -6.49 34.56 -5.69
N ALA A 248 -5.52 35.23 -5.05
CA ALA A 248 -5.43 36.69 -4.85
C ALA A 248 -4.24 37.04 -3.88
N PRO A 249 -3.82 38.32 -3.68
CA PRO A 249 -2.54 38.81 -4.22
C PRO A 249 -1.69 39.65 -3.20
N LEU A 250 -0.60 40.28 -3.72
CA LEU A 250 0.13 41.46 -3.20
C LEU A 250 1.07 41.23 -1.99
N MET A 251 2.27 41.81 -1.84
CA MET A 251 2.97 42.95 -2.46
C MET A 251 4.50 42.73 -2.42
N VAL A 252 5.24 43.25 -3.40
CA VAL A 252 6.54 43.91 -3.13
C VAL A 252 6.50 45.26 -3.84
N LYS A 253 6.69 46.33 -3.06
CA LYS A 253 6.88 47.70 -3.55
C LYS A 253 8.29 47.85 -4.13
N ARG A 254 8.34 48.72 -5.14
CA ARG A 254 9.47 49.23 -5.93
C ARG A 254 10.85 49.18 -5.28
#